data_AF-A0A1F7W7B9-F1
#
_entry.id   AF-A0A1F7W7B9-F1
#
_cell.length_a   1.000
_cell.length_b   1.000
_cell.length_c   1.000
_cell.angle_alpha   90.00
_cell.angle_beta   90.00
_cell.angle_gamma   90.00
#
_symmetry.space_group_name_H-M   'P 1'
#
loop_
_entity.id
_entity.type
_entity.pdbx_description
1 polymer ?
#
loop_
_entity_poly.entity_id
_entity_poly.type
_entity_poly.pdbx_seq_one_letter_code
_entity_poly.pdbx_strand_id
1 'polypeptide(L)'
;MENLTCPIFSVKKASTLFSCAARNDWALEVLVANRFKAFVFGLAIFFTAGCSSDQMVEARDGEAASDSLVSDASQLGETSEEIHETSSVDVFDAASETTVDVFKCTDHASCDTKNPCTQDWCNVGTGECQHTPQPDSICTDGDACTVNDLCTKSGQCVGAKQVVCNDNSPCTKDFCEKLSGCDYEPIDAACTDNDVCTKNDTCMVGVCIGTKIICNDGIDCTEDSCDKNTGCSTVKQNNLPCDDGSECTVNDLCDKGVCKGSNINCSDTNPCTQDACDKVSGCFSTSASSGSKCTDGNACTMNDTCQDSKCVSGAQKNCDDSSLCTSDSCDSANGSCLNVAVVGVYYCNDGSACTTNDSCTLGVCTGKILQCSDGLDCTQDSCGANTGCVFMVQDKSPCNDGDACTVGDICLTSKCEGKVKTCEDNNDCTIDTCDSAIGSCNFTANDGYYCSDANACTAGDVCTGTKCTGTTMSCNDGNVCTSDSCNKKTGCVFIATPNAPCDDGDLCSTDEICQQSVCKAKPVVCNDDNTCTKDSCNKATGKCVFQSLNDTNKCDDGDLCTIADICLSSQCKGTVNTCDDNVPCTVDACIPKDGKCDHIKMNCP
;
A
#
# COMPACT_ATOMS: atom_id res chain seq x y z
N MET A 1 25.47 -38.57 1.20
CA MET A 1 25.81 -38.77 2.61
C MET A 1 24.79 -38.01 3.42
N GLU A 2 23.93 -38.76 4.09
CA GLU A 2 22.80 -38.29 4.89
C GLU A 2 23.27 -37.59 6.17
N ASN A 3 22.56 -36.53 6.58
CA ASN A 3 21.99 -36.37 7.93
C ASN A 3 21.48 -34.93 8.13
N LEU A 4 20.16 -34.78 8.11
CA LEU A 4 19.44 -33.61 8.61
C LEU A 4 19.03 -33.88 10.06
N THR A 5 19.61 -33.12 10.99
CA THR A 5 19.14 -33.02 12.38
C THR A 5 18.55 -31.64 12.60
N CYS A 6 17.27 -31.59 12.98
CA CYS A 6 16.53 -30.39 13.36
C CYS A 6 16.39 -30.35 14.90
N PRO A 7 16.73 -29.25 15.60
CA PRO A 7 16.37 -29.11 17.00
C PRO A 7 15.13 -28.23 17.19
N ILE A 8 14.28 -28.73 18.08
CA ILE A 8 13.07 -28.13 18.63
C ILE A 8 13.45 -26.98 19.58
N PHE A 9 12.83 -25.81 19.45
CA PHE A 9 12.91 -24.73 20.46
C PHE A 9 11.54 -24.39 21.06
N SER A 10 11.55 -24.33 22.39
CA SER A 10 10.45 -24.14 23.32
C SER A 10 10.05 -22.65 23.42
N VAL A 11 8.75 -22.36 23.42
CA VAL A 11 8.20 -21.02 23.64
C VAL A 11 8.15 -20.70 25.14
N LYS A 12 8.89 -19.68 25.58
CA LYS A 12 8.72 -19.03 26.90
C LYS A 12 7.80 -17.82 26.75
N LYS A 13 6.71 -17.79 27.53
CA LYS A 13 5.88 -16.61 27.80
C LYS A 13 6.69 -15.60 28.60
N ALA A 14 6.69 -14.34 28.17
CA ALA A 14 7.08 -13.18 28.97
C ALA A 14 5.85 -12.31 29.18
N SER A 15 5.54 -12.08 30.45
CA SER A 15 4.52 -11.16 30.94
C SER A 15 5.13 -9.76 31.04
N THR A 16 4.38 -8.72 30.64
CA THR A 16 4.69 -7.34 31.02
C THR A 16 3.42 -6.60 31.40
N LEU A 17 3.45 -6.10 32.63
CA LEU A 17 2.51 -5.15 33.27
C LEU A 17 2.92 -3.70 32.92
N PHE A 18 2.04 -2.76 33.31
CA PHE A 18 2.04 -1.29 33.24
C PHE A 18 1.23 -0.71 32.08
N SER A 19 0.42 0.34 32.24
CA SER A 19 -0.29 0.99 33.35
C SER A 19 -1.09 2.13 32.71
N CYS A 20 -2.20 2.51 33.35
CA CYS A 20 -3.10 3.61 32.98
C CYS A 20 -2.43 4.91 32.52
N ALA A 21 -3.02 5.53 31.49
CA ALA A 21 -3.19 6.98 31.43
C ALA A 21 -4.53 7.29 30.73
N ALA A 22 -5.49 7.74 31.52
CA ALA A 22 -6.75 8.29 31.03
C ALA A 22 -6.53 9.75 30.60
N ARG A 23 -7.09 10.13 29.45
CA ARG A 23 -7.55 11.51 29.20
C ARG A 23 -8.91 11.44 28.51
N ASN A 24 -9.88 12.05 29.18
CA ASN A 24 -11.17 12.42 28.62
C ASN A 24 -10.97 13.66 27.75
N ASP A 25 -11.65 13.73 26.60
CA ASP A 25 -12.37 14.95 26.24
C ASP A 25 -13.52 14.64 25.28
N TRP A 26 -14.59 15.40 25.45
CA TRP A 26 -15.90 15.26 24.81
C TRP A 26 -16.04 16.16 23.58
N ALA A 27 -17.15 15.96 22.85
CA ALA A 27 -17.78 16.83 21.82
C ALA A 27 -17.17 16.75 20.41
N LEU A 28 -17.90 16.90 19.30
CA LEU A 28 -19.32 16.92 18.89
C LEU A 28 -19.28 17.15 17.35
N GLU A 29 -20.37 16.81 16.65
CA GLU A 29 -20.73 17.19 15.26
C GLU A 29 -20.07 16.38 14.12
N VAL A 30 -20.78 15.55 13.33
CA VAL A 30 -21.97 15.71 12.47
C VAL A 30 -21.62 16.24 11.05
N LEU A 31 -22.02 15.40 10.06
CA LEU A 31 -22.44 15.68 8.67
C LEU A 31 -21.43 15.50 7.48
N VAL A 32 -21.80 14.50 6.67
CA VAL A 32 -21.74 14.36 5.19
C VAL A 32 -20.42 13.96 4.53
N ALA A 33 -20.36 12.74 3.97
CA ALA A 33 -20.54 12.52 2.52
C ALA A 33 -20.36 11.06 2.08
N ASN A 34 -21.28 10.62 1.21
CA ASN A 34 -21.12 9.69 0.09
C ASN A 34 -20.79 8.20 0.29
N ARG A 35 -21.87 7.41 0.17
CA ARG A 35 -22.10 6.34 -0.83
C ARG A 35 -20.85 5.73 -1.50
N PHE A 36 -20.60 4.44 -1.26
CA PHE A 36 -20.28 3.45 -2.29
C PHE A 36 -20.69 2.04 -1.82
N LYS A 37 -21.14 1.22 -2.77
CA LYS A 37 -21.72 -0.12 -2.57
C LYS A 37 -20.67 -1.18 -2.22
N ALA A 38 -21.07 -2.06 -1.30
CA ALA A 38 -21.09 -3.52 -1.38
C ALA A 38 -19.81 -4.36 -1.61
N PHE A 39 -19.84 -5.54 -0.95
CA PHE A 39 -19.08 -6.77 -1.15
C PHE A 39 -17.61 -6.79 -0.73
N VAL A 40 -17.31 -7.42 0.41
CA VAL A 40 -16.53 -8.67 0.54
C VAL A 40 -16.80 -9.24 1.94
N PHE A 41 -17.26 -10.48 2.05
CA PHE A 41 -16.81 -11.48 3.03
C PHE A 41 -17.54 -12.80 2.74
N GLY A 42 -16.92 -13.62 1.89
CA GLY A 42 -17.22 -15.04 1.76
C GLY A 42 -16.04 -15.81 2.33
N LEU A 43 -16.21 -16.47 3.46
CA LEU A 43 -15.38 -17.58 3.90
C LEU A 43 -16.16 -18.39 4.94
N ALA A 44 -16.84 -19.43 4.46
CA ALA A 44 -17.32 -20.52 5.29
C ALA A 44 -17.13 -21.82 4.51
N ILE A 45 -16.17 -22.59 5.02
CA ILE A 45 -15.82 -23.95 4.64
C ILE A 45 -17.01 -24.86 4.95
N PHE A 46 -17.48 -25.61 3.95
CA PHE A 46 -18.34 -26.79 4.15
C PHE A 46 -17.61 -28.02 3.60
N PHE A 47 -17.25 -28.93 4.50
CA PHE A 47 -17.11 -30.36 4.22
C PHE A 47 -18.39 -31.02 4.76
N THR A 48 -19.10 -31.78 3.92
CA THR A 48 -19.44 -33.21 4.11
C THR A 48 -20.60 -33.62 3.18
N ALA A 49 -20.41 -34.77 2.52
CA ALA A 49 -21.39 -35.71 1.94
C ALA A 49 -22.30 -35.15 0.82
N GLY A 50 -22.53 -35.82 -0.31
CA GLY A 50 -22.40 -37.22 -0.67
C GLY A 50 -23.61 -37.57 -1.56
N CYS A 51 -23.37 -38.33 -2.64
CA CYS A 51 -24.30 -38.82 -3.67
C CYS A 51 -24.67 -37.85 -4.81
N SER A 52 -24.11 -38.07 -6.00
CA SER A 52 -24.80 -38.83 -7.05
C SER A 52 -23.85 -39.13 -8.22
N SER A 53 -24.17 -40.22 -8.90
CA SER A 53 -23.46 -40.92 -9.98
C SER A 53 -23.25 -40.08 -11.24
N ASP A 54 -22.10 -40.26 -11.90
CA ASP A 54 -22.04 -40.78 -13.28
C ASP A 54 -20.59 -41.03 -13.77
N GLN A 55 -20.42 -42.24 -14.34
CA GLN A 55 -19.70 -42.54 -15.59
C GLN A 55 -18.18 -42.21 -15.71
N MET A 56 -17.32 -43.23 -15.72
CA MET A 56 -16.74 -43.84 -16.95
C MET A 56 -15.39 -44.56 -16.76
N VAL A 57 -15.22 -45.58 -17.63
CA VAL A 57 -14.00 -46.24 -18.11
C VAL A 57 -13.33 -47.30 -17.23
N GLU A 58 -13.47 -48.56 -17.65
CA GLU A 58 -12.31 -49.45 -17.77
C GLU A 58 -12.23 -50.03 -19.19
N ALA A 59 -11.00 -50.10 -19.68
CA ALA A 59 -10.63 -50.51 -21.02
C ALA A 59 -10.30 -52.01 -21.08
N ARG A 60 -10.73 -52.61 -22.20
CA ARG A 60 -10.08 -53.62 -23.07
C ARG A 60 -9.13 -54.66 -22.47
N ASP A 61 -9.43 -55.92 -22.78
CA ASP A 61 -8.62 -56.87 -23.61
C ASP A 61 -9.61 -57.93 -24.17
N GLY A 62 -9.73 -58.16 -25.48
CA GLY A 62 -8.98 -59.15 -26.29
C GLY A 62 -9.54 -60.57 -26.03
N GLU A 63 -10.14 -61.36 -26.94
CA GLU A 63 -9.79 -61.82 -28.30
C GLU A 63 -11.07 -62.46 -28.93
N ALA A 64 -11.46 -62.15 -30.17
CA ALA A 64 -11.15 -62.82 -31.44
C ALA A 64 -12.00 -64.09 -31.78
N ALA A 65 -12.83 -63.98 -32.83
CA ALA A 65 -13.15 -64.95 -33.90
C ALA A 65 -14.43 -64.46 -34.62
N SER A 66 -14.37 -63.67 -35.70
CA SER A 66 -14.07 -63.98 -37.11
C SER A 66 -15.18 -64.69 -37.91
N ASP A 67 -15.66 -63.96 -38.93
CA ASP A 67 -16.27 -64.36 -40.22
C ASP A 67 -17.60 -65.14 -40.23
N SER A 68 -18.69 -64.68 -40.85
CA SER A 68 -18.96 -64.21 -42.24
C SER A 68 -19.65 -65.29 -43.09
N LEU A 69 -20.70 -64.86 -43.79
CA LEU A 69 -21.34 -65.42 -45.00
C LEU A 69 -22.48 -66.48 -44.86
N VAL A 70 -23.68 -65.98 -45.16
CA VAL A 70 -24.71 -66.47 -46.11
C VAL A 70 -24.52 -67.87 -46.71
N SER A 71 -25.55 -68.72 -46.56
CA SER A 71 -26.07 -69.57 -47.64
C SER A 71 -27.42 -70.20 -47.27
N ASP A 72 -28.38 -70.09 -48.20
CA ASP A 72 -29.57 -70.94 -48.32
C ASP A 72 -29.21 -72.43 -48.28
N ALA A 73 -30.05 -73.22 -47.61
CA ALA A 73 -30.36 -74.59 -48.04
C ALA A 73 -31.63 -75.12 -47.33
N SER A 74 -32.58 -75.49 -48.18
CA SER A 74 -33.59 -76.54 -48.01
C SER A 74 -33.12 -77.75 -47.18
N GLN A 75 -34.01 -78.33 -46.36
CA GLN A 75 -34.55 -79.67 -46.63
C GLN A 75 -35.72 -80.05 -45.71
N LEU A 76 -36.70 -80.67 -46.36
CA LEU A 76 -37.81 -81.46 -45.80
C LEU A 76 -37.30 -82.81 -45.29
N GLY A 77 -37.96 -83.34 -44.26
CA GLY A 77 -37.77 -84.71 -43.74
C GLY A 77 -39.11 -85.37 -43.40
N GLU A 78 -39.54 -86.23 -44.31
CA GLU A 78 -40.37 -87.45 -44.28
C GLU A 78 -41.26 -87.85 -43.07
N THR A 79 -42.49 -88.30 -43.38
CA THR A 79 -43.04 -89.68 -43.23
C THR A 79 -44.52 -89.67 -43.70
N SER A 80 -44.91 -90.36 -44.79
CA SER A 80 -45.31 -91.79 -44.93
C SER A 80 -46.61 -92.10 -44.16
N GLU A 81 -47.74 -92.59 -44.69
CA GLU A 81 -48.04 -93.56 -45.77
C GLU A 81 -49.50 -93.39 -46.27
N GLU A 82 -49.72 -93.59 -47.57
CA GLU A 82 -51.02 -93.77 -48.23
C GLU A 82 -50.98 -95.15 -48.94
N ILE A 83 -52.06 -95.92 -48.87
CA ILE A 83 -52.13 -97.31 -49.34
C ILE A 83 -52.89 -97.35 -50.67
N HIS A 84 -52.23 -97.87 -51.72
CA HIS A 84 -52.81 -98.15 -53.03
C HIS A 84 -52.98 -99.66 -53.24
N GLU A 85 -54.12 -100.01 -53.87
CA GLU A 85 -54.34 -101.10 -54.83
C GLU A 85 -54.08 -102.58 -54.47
N THR A 86 -55.04 -103.44 -54.81
CA THR A 86 -55.02 -104.16 -56.10
C THR A 86 -56.28 -105.01 -56.27
N SER A 87 -56.73 -105.12 -57.52
CA SER A 87 -57.80 -106.01 -57.96
C SER A 87 -57.26 -107.40 -58.30
N SER A 88 -58.08 -108.43 -58.08
CA SER A 88 -57.91 -109.72 -58.76
C SER A 88 -59.26 -110.40 -58.92
N VAL A 89 -59.55 -110.67 -60.20
CA VAL A 89 -60.70 -111.41 -60.75
C VAL A 89 -60.46 -112.90 -60.56
N ASP A 90 -61.49 -113.64 -60.12
CA ASP A 90 -61.57 -115.09 -60.33
C ASP A 90 -62.78 -115.40 -61.22
N VAL A 91 -62.49 -115.98 -62.38
CA VAL A 91 -63.44 -116.70 -63.24
C VAL A 91 -63.05 -118.17 -63.16
N PHE A 92 -63.99 -119.04 -62.80
CA PHE A 92 -63.92 -120.45 -63.18
C PHE A 92 -65.30 -121.01 -63.56
N ASP A 93 -65.26 -121.64 -64.73
CA ASP A 93 -66.25 -122.43 -65.45
C ASP A 93 -66.93 -123.53 -64.62
N ALA A 94 -68.20 -123.82 -64.94
CA ALA A 94 -68.59 -125.12 -65.50
C ALA A 94 -70.12 -125.32 -65.50
N ALA A 95 -70.58 -125.84 -66.63
CA ALA A 95 -71.94 -126.23 -66.99
C ALA A 95 -72.70 -127.06 -65.92
N SER A 96 -74.02 -126.87 -65.87
CA SER A 96 -74.95 -127.99 -65.70
C SER A 96 -76.34 -127.65 -66.22
N GLU A 97 -76.88 -128.58 -67.00
CA GLU A 97 -78.14 -128.53 -67.73
C GLU A 97 -79.38 -128.65 -66.84
N THR A 98 -80.54 -128.35 -67.44
CA THR A 98 -81.91 -128.81 -67.11
C THR A 98 -82.54 -128.20 -65.84
N THR A 99 -83.78 -127.70 -65.81
CA THR A 99 -84.98 -127.92 -66.62
C THR A 99 -85.78 -126.62 -66.76
N VAL A 100 -86.51 -126.45 -67.86
CA VAL A 100 -87.62 -125.49 -67.96
C VAL A 100 -88.68 -125.90 -66.93
N ASP A 101 -88.60 -125.31 -65.74
CA ASP A 101 -89.74 -125.23 -64.85
C ASP A 101 -90.42 -123.91 -65.18
N VAL A 102 -91.67 -123.98 -65.63
CA VAL A 102 -92.48 -122.79 -65.90
C VAL A 102 -92.65 -122.09 -64.55
N PHE A 103 -91.81 -121.08 -64.29
CA PHE A 103 -91.75 -120.37 -63.02
C PHE A 103 -93.07 -119.66 -62.78
N LYS A 104 -93.89 -120.23 -61.91
CA LYS A 104 -95.14 -119.62 -61.45
C LYS A 104 -94.84 -118.80 -60.21
N CYS A 105 -95.15 -117.51 -60.23
CA CYS A 105 -94.93 -116.65 -59.08
C CYS A 105 -95.79 -117.13 -57.88
N THR A 106 -95.20 -117.10 -56.69
CA THR A 106 -95.86 -117.57 -55.45
C THR A 106 -96.26 -116.42 -54.53
N ASP A 107 -95.67 -115.24 -54.69
CA ASP A 107 -95.99 -114.02 -53.95
C ASP A 107 -95.64 -112.76 -54.76
N HIS A 108 -95.97 -111.57 -54.26
CA HIS A 108 -95.71 -110.32 -55.00
C HIS A 108 -94.20 -110.01 -55.09
N ALA A 109 -93.42 -110.41 -54.07
CA ALA A 109 -91.99 -110.15 -54.02
C ALA A 109 -91.21 -110.91 -55.10
N SER A 110 -91.67 -112.11 -55.47
CA SER A 110 -91.10 -112.90 -56.57
C SER A 110 -91.35 -112.31 -57.97
N CYS A 111 -92.17 -111.26 -58.09
CA CYS A 111 -92.39 -110.51 -59.33
C CYS A 111 -91.76 -109.11 -59.36
N ASP A 112 -91.11 -108.67 -58.27
CA ASP A 112 -90.55 -107.31 -58.21
C ASP A 112 -89.32 -107.19 -59.11
N THR A 113 -89.44 -106.40 -60.19
CA THR A 113 -88.37 -106.12 -61.17
C THR A 113 -87.37 -105.08 -60.70
N LYS A 114 -87.56 -104.52 -59.50
CA LYS A 114 -86.81 -103.38 -58.97
C LYS A 114 -86.92 -102.11 -59.83
N ASN A 115 -87.84 -102.07 -60.79
CA ASN A 115 -88.16 -100.86 -61.52
C ASN A 115 -89.11 -100.00 -60.67
N PRO A 116 -88.67 -98.84 -60.15
CA PRO A 116 -89.53 -97.96 -59.34
C PRO A 116 -90.73 -97.40 -60.13
N CYS A 117 -90.70 -97.49 -61.46
CA CYS A 117 -91.76 -97.01 -62.35
C CYS A 117 -92.82 -98.05 -62.71
N THR A 118 -92.74 -99.26 -62.15
CA THR A 118 -93.79 -100.26 -62.28
C THR A 118 -94.24 -100.73 -60.90
N GLN A 119 -95.55 -100.89 -60.74
CA GLN A 119 -96.12 -101.62 -59.61
C GLN A 119 -96.27 -103.08 -60.05
N ASP A 120 -95.45 -103.93 -59.43
CA ASP A 120 -95.32 -105.33 -59.79
C ASP A 120 -96.08 -106.20 -58.79
N TRP A 121 -96.88 -107.13 -59.31
CA TRP A 121 -97.66 -108.03 -58.47
C TRP A 121 -97.89 -109.39 -59.12
N CYS A 122 -98.02 -110.42 -58.27
CA CYS A 122 -98.22 -111.79 -58.69
C CYS A 122 -99.71 -112.14 -58.70
N ASN A 123 -100.23 -112.59 -59.83
CA ASN A 123 -101.57 -113.15 -59.89
C ASN A 123 -101.54 -114.62 -59.44
N VAL A 124 -101.81 -114.85 -58.15
CA VAL A 124 -101.79 -116.18 -57.52
C VAL A 124 -102.77 -117.20 -58.12
N GLY A 125 -103.75 -116.75 -58.92
CA GLY A 125 -104.68 -117.64 -59.64
C GLY A 125 -104.12 -118.23 -60.93
N THR A 126 -103.20 -117.53 -61.59
CA THR A 126 -102.57 -117.97 -62.87
C THR A 126 -101.09 -118.33 -62.73
N GLY A 127 -100.41 -117.77 -61.72
CA GLY A 127 -98.97 -117.90 -61.52
C GLY A 127 -98.14 -116.97 -62.40
N GLU A 128 -98.72 -115.95 -63.03
CA GLU A 128 -98.01 -114.99 -63.90
C GLU A 128 -97.79 -113.64 -63.21
N CYS A 129 -96.61 -113.04 -63.45
CA CYS A 129 -96.29 -111.69 -62.98
C CYS A 129 -96.95 -110.62 -63.87
N GLN A 130 -97.54 -109.61 -63.23
CA GLN A 130 -98.04 -108.41 -63.90
C GLN A 130 -97.25 -107.19 -63.44
N HIS A 131 -96.81 -106.38 -64.41
CA HIS A 131 -96.06 -105.15 -64.20
C HIS A 131 -96.90 -103.98 -64.74
N THR A 132 -97.43 -103.15 -63.85
CA THR A 132 -98.27 -101.99 -64.24
C THR A 132 -97.47 -100.70 -64.13
N PRO A 133 -97.24 -99.96 -65.24
CA PRO A 133 -96.56 -98.67 -65.19
C PRO A 133 -97.26 -97.67 -64.25
N GLN A 134 -96.47 -96.91 -63.49
CA GLN A 134 -96.93 -95.84 -62.59
C GLN A 134 -96.41 -94.49 -63.11
N PRO A 135 -97.11 -93.84 -64.07
CA PRO A 135 -96.70 -92.54 -64.59
C PRO A 135 -96.67 -91.47 -63.49
N ASP A 136 -95.78 -90.50 -63.63
CA ASP A 136 -95.61 -89.33 -62.74
C ASP A 136 -95.17 -89.68 -61.30
N SER A 137 -94.88 -90.95 -61.02
CA SER A 137 -94.18 -91.34 -59.79
C SER A 137 -92.73 -90.89 -59.84
N ILE A 138 -92.18 -90.50 -58.68
CA ILE A 138 -90.78 -90.07 -58.57
C ILE A 138 -89.91 -91.31 -58.74
N CYS A 139 -88.89 -91.18 -59.56
CA CYS A 139 -87.87 -92.20 -59.75
C CYS A 139 -86.49 -91.53 -59.82
N THR A 140 -85.46 -92.32 -60.09
CA THR A 140 -84.13 -91.78 -60.39
C THR A 140 -83.63 -92.50 -61.63
N ASP A 141 -83.31 -91.74 -62.68
CA ASP A 141 -82.85 -92.30 -63.95
C ASP A 141 -81.34 -92.63 -63.93
N GLY A 142 -80.68 -92.27 -62.83
CA GLY A 142 -79.25 -92.50 -62.59
C GLY A 142 -78.35 -91.46 -63.25
N ASP A 143 -78.92 -90.43 -63.88
CA ASP A 143 -78.19 -89.31 -64.48
C ASP A 143 -78.18 -88.12 -63.49
N ALA A 144 -77.04 -87.89 -62.84
CA ALA A 144 -76.85 -86.81 -61.86
C ALA A 144 -76.99 -85.40 -62.49
N CYS A 145 -77.02 -85.30 -63.81
CA CYS A 145 -77.25 -84.06 -64.54
C CYS A 145 -78.72 -83.76 -64.80
N THR A 146 -79.60 -84.64 -64.37
CA THR A 146 -81.03 -84.40 -64.33
C THR A 146 -81.56 -84.48 -62.92
N VAL A 147 -82.57 -83.67 -62.66
CA VAL A 147 -83.27 -83.63 -61.38
C VAL A 147 -84.77 -83.66 -61.61
N ASN A 148 -85.47 -84.12 -60.58
CA ASN A 148 -86.92 -84.36 -60.58
C ASN A 148 -87.32 -85.43 -61.61
N ASP A 149 -86.62 -86.56 -61.63
CA ASP A 149 -86.89 -87.63 -62.59
C ASP A 149 -88.25 -88.27 -62.30
N LEU A 150 -89.01 -88.50 -63.37
CA LEU A 150 -90.39 -88.97 -63.30
C LEU A 150 -90.60 -90.18 -64.20
N CYS A 151 -91.46 -91.08 -63.73
CA CYS A 151 -91.87 -92.24 -64.47
C CYS A 151 -92.76 -91.86 -65.66
N THR A 152 -92.39 -92.32 -66.84
CA THR A 152 -93.17 -92.17 -68.06
C THR A 152 -94.38 -93.12 -68.05
N LYS A 153 -95.37 -92.86 -68.92
CA LYS A 153 -96.53 -93.76 -69.09
C LYS A 153 -96.17 -95.18 -69.55
N SER A 154 -94.98 -95.37 -70.10
CA SER A 154 -94.42 -96.66 -70.50
C SER A 154 -93.64 -97.38 -69.38
N GLY A 155 -93.51 -96.78 -68.19
CA GLY A 155 -92.82 -97.39 -67.05
C GLY A 155 -91.30 -97.24 -67.06
N GLN A 156 -90.77 -96.23 -67.79
CA GLN A 156 -89.34 -95.86 -67.78
C GLN A 156 -89.12 -94.59 -66.97
N CYS A 157 -88.04 -94.52 -66.20
CA CYS A 157 -87.62 -93.30 -65.51
C CYS A 157 -86.85 -92.38 -66.45
N VAL A 158 -87.22 -91.09 -66.52
CA VAL A 158 -86.49 -90.08 -67.31
C VAL A 158 -86.36 -88.77 -66.53
N GLY A 159 -85.21 -88.10 -66.67
CA GLY A 159 -84.95 -86.82 -66.06
C GLY A 159 -85.79 -85.67 -66.61
N ALA A 160 -86.43 -84.89 -65.72
CA ALA A 160 -87.36 -83.83 -66.11
C ALA A 160 -86.70 -82.46 -66.33
N LYS A 161 -85.54 -82.18 -65.69
CA LYS A 161 -84.84 -80.90 -65.82
C LYS A 161 -83.32 -81.07 -65.72
N GLN A 162 -82.60 -80.41 -66.62
CA GLN A 162 -81.13 -80.39 -66.62
C GLN A 162 -80.55 -79.48 -65.52
N VAL A 163 -79.51 -79.95 -64.84
CA VAL A 163 -78.69 -79.18 -63.88
C VAL A 163 -77.79 -78.21 -64.65
N VAL A 164 -77.77 -76.94 -64.23
CA VAL A 164 -76.84 -75.92 -64.75
C VAL A 164 -75.68 -75.82 -63.79
N CYS A 165 -74.50 -76.22 -64.26
CA CYS A 165 -73.25 -76.12 -63.52
C CYS A 165 -72.58 -74.81 -63.93
N ASN A 166 -72.57 -73.83 -63.02
CA ASN A 166 -71.82 -72.60 -63.15
C ASN A 166 -71.36 -72.15 -61.77
N ASP A 167 -70.05 -72.08 -61.53
CA ASP A 167 -69.46 -71.64 -60.25
C ASP A 167 -69.09 -70.14 -60.24
N ASN A 168 -69.33 -69.44 -61.34
CA ASN A 168 -68.95 -68.05 -61.62
C ASN A 168 -67.43 -67.79 -61.63
N SER A 169 -66.60 -68.83 -61.75
CA SER A 169 -65.17 -68.67 -61.95
C SER A 169 -64.88 -68.48 -63.44
N PRO A 170 -64.17 -67.41 -63.84
CA PRO A 170 -63.69 -67.28 -65.22
C PRO A 170 -62.56 -68.28 -65.55
N CYS A 171 -62.07 -69.03 -64.55
CA CYS A 171 -60.93 -69.93 -64.64
C CYS A 171 -61.29 -71.41 -64.64
N THR A 172 -62.58 -71.73 -64.68
CA THR A 172 -63.09 -73.08 -64.87
C THR A 172 -63.92 -73.14 -66.13
N LYS A 173 -63.95 -74.34 -66.71
CA LYS A 173 -64.93 -74.71 -67.72
C LYS A 173 -65.92 -75.62 -67.04
N ASP A 174 -67.16 -75.14 -66.95
CA ASP A 174 -68.19 -75.79 -66.17
C ASP A 174 -69.00 -76.74 -67.06
N PHE A 175 -69.16 -77.98 -66.62
CA PHE A 175 -69.99 -78.96 -67.31
C PHE A 175 -70.64 -79.91 -66.32
N CYS A 176 -71.58 -80.69 -66.81
CA CYS A 176 -72.26 -81.70 -66.01
C CYS A 176 -71.97 -83.08 -66.58
N GLU A 177 -71.39 -83.94 -65.74
CA GLU A 177 -71.15 -85.35 -66.02
C GLU A 177 -72.25 -86.24 -65.44
N LYS A 178 -72.72 -87.18 -66.25
CA LYS A 178 -73.92 -87.99 -65.93
C LYS A 178 -73.83 -88.80 -64.64
N LEU A 179 -72.63 -89.15 -64.18
CA LEU A 179 -72.45 -89.97 -62.98
C LEU A 179 -72.07 -89.15 -61.73
N SER A 180 -71.26 -88.11 -61.91
CA SER A 180 -70.64 -87.30 -60.85
C SER A 180 -71.36 -85.98 -60.59
N GLY A 181 -72.21 -85.51 -61.51
CA GLY A 181 -72.91 -84.23 -61.41
C GLY A 181 -72.06 -83.08 -61.96
N CYS A 182 -72.06 -81.93 -61.28
CA CYS A 182 -71.29 -80.77 -61.75
C CYS A 182 -69.79 -80.97 -61.57
N ASP A 183 -69.05 -80.72 -62.65
CA ASP A 183 -67.59 -80.69 -62.67
C ASP A 183 -67.09 -79.35 -63.22
N TYR A 184 -65.93 -78.93 -62.73
CA TYR A 184 -65.33 -77.61 -62.94
C TYR A 184 -63.85 -77.78 -63.29
N GLU A 185 -63.56 -77.98 -64.57
CA GLU A 185 -62.18 -78.20 -65.02
C GLU A 185 -61.41 -76.88 -65.09
N PRO A 186 -60.24 -76.76 -64.46
CA PRO A 186 -59.36 -75.61 -64.62
C PRO A 186 -59.00 -75.36 -66.09
N ILE A 187 -59.10 -74.11 -66.52
CA ILE A 187 -58.59 -73.67 -67.84
C ILE A 187 -57.39 -72.74 -67.70
N ASP A 188 -56.50 -72.78 -68.68
CA ASP A 188 -55.41 -71.82 -68.82
C ASP A 188 -55.84 -70.69 -69.75
N ALA A 189 -56.29 -69.58 -69.16
CA ALA A 189 -56.81 -68.42 -69.86
C ALA A 189 -56.43 -67.13 -69.12
N ALA A 190 -56.50 -66.01 -69.84
CA ALA A 190 -56.43 -64.69 -69.20
C ALA A 190 -57.71 -64.44 -68.40
N CYS A 191 -57.55 -63.91 -67.20
CA CYS A 191 -58.64 -63.56 -66.30
C CYS A 191 -58.42 -62.16 -65.73
N THR A 192 -59.24 -61.73 -64.79
CA THR A 192 -58.94 -60.57 -63.95
C THR A 192 -59.35 -60.86 -62.52
N ASP A 193 -58.45 -60.60 -61.58
CA ASP A 193 -58.71 -60.73 -60.14
C ASP A 193 -59.35 -59.45 -59.54
N ASN A 194 -59.52 -58.41 -60.38
CA ASN A 194 -59.96 -57.05 -60.04
C ASN A 194 -59.05 -56.34 -59.01
N ASP A 195 -57.80 -56.79 -58.84
CA ASP A 195 -56.81 -56.13 -58.01
C ASP A 195 -55.90 -55.27 -58.91
N VAL A 196 -55.96 -53.94 -58.78
CA VAL A 196 -55.08 -53.06 -59.58
C VAL A 196 -53.61 -53.14 -59.18
N CYS A 197 -53.30 -53.84 -58.09
CA CYS A 197 -51.95 -54.13 -57.60
C CYS A 197 -51.37 -55.43 -58.15
N THR A 198 -52.08 -56.12 -59.02
CA THR A 198 -51.57 -57.25 -59.78
C THR A 198 -51.59 -56.92 -61.27
N LYS A 199 -50.74 -57.61 -62.02
CA LYS A 199 -50.69 -57.54 -63.49
C LYS A 199 -50.49 -58.93 -64.07
N ASN A 200 -50.88 -59.10 -65.33
CA ASN A 200 -50.80 -60.36 -66.05
C ASN A 200 -51.59 -61.47 -65.35
N ASP A 201 -52.85 -61.19 -65.01
CA ASP A 201 -53.72 -62.13 -64.32
C ASP A 201 -54.02 -63.33 -65.22
N THR A 202 -53.67 -64.51 -64.72
CA THR A 202 -53.80 -65.78 -65.43
C THR A 202 -54.44 -66.81 -64.53
N CYS A 203 -55.24 -67.68 -65.13
CA CYS A 203 -55.84 -68.80 -64.43
C CYS A 203 -54.78 -69.85 -64.10
N MET A 204 -54.60 -70.15 -62.81
CA MET A 204 -53.75 -71.22 -62.33
C MET A 204 -54.57 -72.11 -61.39
N VAL A 205 -54.79 -73.37 -61.82
CA VAL A 205 -55.55 -74.37 -61.05
C VAL A 205 -56.94 -73.84 -60.62
N GLY A 206 -57.70 -73.26 -61.55
CA GLY A 206 -59.09 -72.83 -61.32
C GLY A 206 -59.24 -71.49 -60.61
N VAL A 207 -58.14 -70.84 -60.22
CA VAL A 207 -58.13 -69.53 -59.54
C VAL A 207 -57.44 -68.50 -60.41
N CYS A 208 -58.00 -67.29 -60.47
CA CYS A 208 -57.34 -66.16 -61.12
C CYS A 208 -56.26 -65.59 -60.20
N ILE A 209 -55.01 -65.64 -60.65
CA ILE A 209 -53.87 -65.07 -59.92
C ILE A 209 -53.11 -64.09 -60.80
N GLY A 210 -52.76 -62.93 -60.25
CA GLY A 210 -51.91 -61.96 -60.91
C GLY A 210 -50.54 -61.80 -60.26
N THR A 211 -49.59 -61.23 -61.01
CA THR A 211 -48.26 -60.92 -60.49
C THR A 211 -48.28 -59.59 -59.76
N LYS A 212 -47.89 -59.57 -58.48
CA LYS A 212 -47.87 -58.34 -57.66
C LYS A 212 -47.00 -57.24 -58.27
N ILE A 213 -47.54 -56.02 -58.36
CA ILE A 213 -46.83 -54.80 -58.71
C ILE A 213 -46.00 -54.33 -57.51
N ILE A 214 -44.74 -54.00 -57.76
CA ILE A 214 -43.84 -53.40 -56.77
C ILE A 214 -43.96 -51.87 -56.90
N CYS A 215 -44.44 -51.21 -55.84
CA CYS A 215 -44.66 -49.76 -55.83
C CYS A 215 -43.45 -48.94 -55.37
N ASN A 216 -42.28 -49.57 -55.22
CA ASN A 216 -41.06 -48.93 -54.72
C ASN A 216 -40.63 -47.78 -55.65
N ASP A 217 -40.63 -46.55 -55.14
CA ASP A 217 -40.23 -45.35 -55.87
C ASP A 217 -38.72 -45.03 -55.76
N GLY A 218 -37.98 -45.78 -54.94
CA GLY A 218 -36.55 -45.64 -54.74
C GLY A 218 -36.15 -44.45 -53.87
N ILE A 219 -37.10 -43.86 -53.13
CA ILE A 219 -36.84 -42.76 -52.19
C ILE A 219 -36.94 -43.29 -50.76
N ASP A 220 -35.85 -43.21 -49.99
CA ASP A 220 -35.80 -43.76 -48.62
C ASP A 220 -36.82 -43.11 -47.64
N CYS A 221 -37.29 -41.90 -47.96
CA CYS A 221 -38.21 -41.14 -47.12
C CYS A 221 -39.69 -41.28 -47.49
N THR A 222 -40.03 -42.29 -48.30
CA THR A 222 -41.40 -42.66 -48.64
C THR A 222 -41.67 -44.09 -48.19
N GLU A 223 -42.89 -44.31 -47.70
CA GLU A 223 -43.43 -45.64 -47.51
C GLU A 223 -44.36 -45.95 -48.68
N ASP A 224 -43.99 -46.95 -49.47
CA ASP A 224 -44.71 -47.31 -50.68
C ASP A 224 -45.67 -48.46 -50.39
N SER A 225 -46.95 -48.22 -50.65
CA SER A 225 -48.00 -49.20 -50.49
C SER A 225 -48.83 -49.31 -51.76
N CYS A 226 -49.40 -50.49 -51.98
CA CYS A 226 -50.35 -50.70 -53.06
C CYS A 226 -51.73 -50.96 -52.48
N ASP A 227 -52.68 -50.07 -52.78
CA ASP A 227 -54.09 -50.28 -52.46
C ASP A 227 -54.77 -50.98 -53.63
N LYS A 228 -55.46 -52.09 -53.34
CA LYS A 228 -56.09 -52.96 -54.35
C LYS A 228 -57.15 -52.30 -55.25
N ASN A 229 -57.61 -51.09 -54.91
CA ASN A 229 -58.58 -50.33 -55.71
C ASN A 229 -57.96 -49.08 -56.36
N THR A 230 -57.00 -48.43 -55.69
CA THR A 230 -56.41 -47.15 -56.16
C THR A 230 -55.02 -47.27 -56.76
N GLY A 231 -54.33 -48.41 -56.58
CA GLY A 231 -53.00 -48.68 -57.09
C GLY A 231 -51.89 -48.19 -56.16
N CYS A 232 -50.70 -47.98 -56.71
CA CYS A 232 -49.53 -47.53 -55.95
C CYS A 232 -49.74 -46.14 -55.34
N SER A 233 -49.41 -46.02 -54.06
CA SER A 233 -49.41 -44.77 -53.33
C SER A 233 -48.18 -44.67 -52.42
N THR A 234 -47.66 -43.46 -52.27
CA THR A 234 -46.45 -43.17 -51.50
C THR A 234 -46.82 -42.25 -50.33
N VAL A 235 -46.44 -42.59 -49.11
CA VAL A 235 -46.64 -41.72 -47.93
C VAL A 235 -45.30 -41.13 -47.50
N LYS A 236 -45.22 -39.81 -47.39
CA LYS A 236 -44.01 -39.11 -46.93
C LYS A 236 -43.80 -39.33 -45.44
N GLN A 237 -42.62 -39.80 -45.07
CA GLN A 237 -42.26 -40.09 -43.69
C GLN A 237 -41.44 -38.96 -43.05
N ASN A 238 -41.44 -38.94 -41.71
CA ASN A 238 -40.64 -38.06 -40.88
C ASN A 238 -39.87 -38.89 -39.84
N ASN A 239 -38.68 -38.43 -39.47
CA ASN A 239 -37.84 -39.02 -38.41
C ASN A 239 -37.43 -40.49 -38.64
N LEU A 240 -37.51 -40.99 -39.87
CA LEU A 240 -36.89 -42.24 -40.26
C LEU A 240 -35.42 -41.99 -40.62
N PRO A 241 -34.49 -42.88 -40.22
CA PRO A 241 -33.14 -42.88 -40.74
C PRO A 241 -33.14 -43.00 -42.26
N CYS A 242 -32.35 -42.16 -42.91
CA CYS A 242 -32.14 -42.16 -44.36
C CYS A 242 -30.68 -41.76 -44.62
N ASP A 243 -30.25 -41.75 -45.87
CA ASP A 243 -28.93 -41.24 -46.28
C ASP A 243 -29.12 -40.14 -47.32
N ASP A 244 -28.66 -38.93 -47.04
CA ASP A 244 -28.74 -37.81 -47.99
C ASP A 244 -27.59 -37.80 -49.01
N GLY A 245 -26.71 -38.80 -48.95
CA GLY A 245 -25.60 -39.05 -49.85
C GLY A 245 -24.43 -38.09 -49.66
N SER A 246 -24.37 -37.38 -48.52
CA SER A 246 -23.32 -36.42 -48.21
C SER A 246 -22.52 -36.85 -46.97
N GLU A 247 -21.21 -36.98 -47.14
CA GLU A 247 -20.26 -37.23 -46.03
C GLU A 247 -20.13 -36.01 -45.08
N CYS A 248 -20.76 -34.88 -45.42
CA CYS A 248 -20.79 -33.67 -44.61
C CYS A 248 -21.95 -33.60 -43.63
N THR A 249 -22.77 -34.63 -43.59
CA THR A 249 -24.00 -34.69 -42.84
C THR A 249 -23.98 -35.94 -41.97
N VAL A 250 -24.50 -35.80 -40.75
CA VAL A 250 -24.64 -36.90 -39.79
C VAL A 250 -26.04 -36.87 -39.20
N ASN A 251 -26.50 -38.04 -38.75
CA ASN A 251 -27.83 -38.25 -38.20
C ASN A 251 -28.93 -37.82 -39.19
N ASP A 252 -28.81 -38.33 -40.41
CA ASP A 252 -29.72 -38.07 -41.51
C ASP A 252 -31.12 -38.63 -41.21
N LEU A 253 -32.10 -37.73 -41.25
CA LEU A 253 -33.48 -38.04 -40.94
C LEU A 253 -34.42 -37.47 -41.98
N CYS A 254 -35.49 -38.20 -42.25
CA CYS A 254 -36.55 -37.72 -43.13
C CYS A 254 -37.28 -36.51 -42.51
N ASP A 255 -37.39 -35.43 -43.27
CA ASP A 255 -38.25 -34.28 -42.99
C ASP A 255 -39.13 -34.00 -44.21
N LYS A 256 -40.42 -34.33 -44.08
CA LYS A 256 -41.47 -34.18 -45.09
C LYS A 256 -41.14 -34.88 -46.41
N GLY A 257 -40.61 -36.10 -46.33
CA GLY A 257 -40.25 -36.91 -47.48
C GLY A 257 -38.91 -36.54 -48.15
N VAL A 258 -38.06 -35.75 -47.48
CA VAL A 258 -36.71 -35.42 -47.95
C VAL A 258 -35.71 -35.81 -46.87
N CYS A 259 -34.63 -36.50 -47.25
CA CYS A 259 -33.56 -36.81 -46.32
C CYS A 259 -32.73 -35.57 -46.00
N LYS A 260 -32.50 -35.29 -44.72
CA LYS A 260 -31.70 -34.16 -44.26
C LYS A 260 -30.82 -34.57 -43.09
N GLY A 261 -29.51 -34.36 -43.21
CA GLY A 261 -28.59 -34.44 -42.09
C GLY A 261 -28.30 -33.13 -41.37
N SER A 262 -27.63 -33.27 -40.23
CA SER A 262 -26.98 -32.16 -39.54
C SER A 262 -25.54 -32.04 -40.00
N ASN A 263 -25.08 -30.84 -40.32
CA ASN A 263 -23.69 -30.63 -40.75
C ASN A 263 -22.70 -31.16 -39.71
N ILE A 264 -21.76 -31.98 -40.14
CA ILE A 264 -20.64 -32.43 -39.31
C ILE A 264 -19.72 -31.23 -39.00
N ASN A 265 -19.22 -31.16 -37.77
CA ASN A 265 -18.22 -30.17 -37.39
C ASN A 265 -16.84 -30.67 -37.83
N CYS A 266 -16.33 -30.12 -38.94
CA CYS A 266 -15.01 -30.49 -39.47
C CYS A 266 -13.83 -29.79 -38.78
N SER A 267 -14.04 -29.07 -37.68
CA SER A 267 -12.96 -28.31 -37.08
C SER A 267 -11.86 -29.21 -36.53
N ASP A 268 -10.63 -29.03 -37.01
CA ASP A 268 -9.45 -29.75 -36.53
C ASP A 268 -8.78 -29.08 -35.31
N THR A 269 -9.41 -28.01 -34.78
CA THR A 269 -8.95 -27.15 -33.68
C THR A 269 -7.67 -26.36 -33.95
N ASN A 270 -7.06 -26.49 -35.13
CA ASN A 270 -5.88 -25.73 -35.50
C ASN A 270 -6.29 -24.39 -36.13
N PRO A 271 -6.00 -23.25 -35.48
CA PRO A 271 -6.34 -21.92 -36.02
C PRO A 271 -5.56 -21.56 -37.30
N CYS A 272 -4.53 -22.35 -37.65
CA CYS A 272 -3.73 -22.16 -38.86
C CYS A 272 -4.14 -23.06 -40.03
N THR A 273 -5.29 -23.69 -39.92
CA THR A 273 -5.98 -24.38 -41.00
C THR A 273 -7.36 -23.75 -41.23
N GLN A 274 -7.86 -23.92 -42.44
CA GLN A 274 -9.23 -23.60 -42.84
C GLN A 274 -9.92 -24.94 -43.08
N ASP A 275 -10.86 -25.25 -42.19
CA ASP A 275 -11.64 -26.46 -42.22
C ASP A 275 -12.80 -26.31 -43.19
N ALA A 276 -12.99 -27.30 -44.04
CA ALA A 276 -14.08 -27.38 -44.97
C ALA A 276 -14.57 -28.82 -45.06
N CYS A 277 -15.75 -28.98 -45.64
CA CYS A 277 -16.31 -30.29 -45.89
C CYS A 277 -16.63 -30.43 -47.37
N ASP A 278 -16.13 -31.49 -47.97
CA ASP A 278 -16.49 -31.91 -49.32
C ASP A 278 -17.55 -33.00 -49.23
N LYS A 279 -18.62 -32.88 -50.04
CA LYS A 279 -19.78 -33.78 -49.96
C LYS A 279 -19.45 -35.25 -50.24
N VAL A 280 -18.33 -35.53 -50.92
CA VAL A 280 -17.92 -36.88 -51.32
C VAL A 280 -16.76 -37.39 -50.48
N SER A 281 -15.77 -36.54 -50.17
CA SER A 281 -14.59 -36.97 -49.40
C SER A 281 -14.64 -36.63 -47.92
N GLY A 282 -15.69 -35.96 -47.44
CA GLY A 282 -15.87 -35.58 -46.03
C GLY A 282 -15.01 -34.40 -45.60
N CYS A 283 -14.71 -34.33 -44.31
CA CYS A 283 -13.93 -33.25 -43.72
C CYS A 283 -12.49 -33.19 -44.23
N PHE A 284 -12.04 -32.00 -44.60
CA PHE A 284 -10.65 -31.73 -44.94
C PHE A 284 -10.23 -30.36 -44.42
N SER A 285 -8.93 -30.15 -44.25
CA SER A 285 -8.38 -28.87 -43.84
C SER A 285 -7.29 -28.40 -44.80
N THR A 286 -7.23 -27.09 -45.03
CA THR A 286 -6.24 -26.44 -45.91
C THR A 286 -5.44 -25.40 -45.13
N SER A 287 -4.23 -25.07 -45.55
CA SER A 287 -3.42 -24.07 -44.84
C SER A 287 -4.12 -22.71 -44.81
N ALA A 288 -4.21 -22.09 -43.62
CA ALA A 288 -4.57 -20.68 -43.51
C ALA A 288 -3.50 -19.81 -44.18
N SER A 289 -3.87 -18.59 -44.58
CA SER A 289 -2.91 -17.63 -45.15
C SER A 289 -1.74 -17.37 -44.22
N SER A 290 -0.51 -17.36 -44.75
CA SER A 290 0.68 -16.99 -43.97
C SER A 290 0.49 -15.60 -43.36
N GLY A 291 0.76 -15.45 -42.07
CA GLY A 291 0.53 -14.20 -41.34
C GLY A 291 -0.87 -14.04 -40.72
N SER A 292 -1.76 -15.01 -40.88
CA SER A 292 -3.06 -15.02 -40.18
C SER A 292 -2.83 -15.09 -38.67
N LYS A 293 -3.70 -14.42 -37.89
CA LYS A 293 -3.61 -14.41 -36.43
C LYS A 293 -3.92 -15.81 -35.88
N CYS A 294 -3.10 -16.27 -34.96
CA CYS A 294 -3.34 -17.48 -34.18
C CYS A 294 -2.92 -17.25 -32.72
N THR A 295 -2.97 -18.30 -31.90
CA THR A 295 -2.36 -18.32 -30.57
C THR A 295 -1.55 -19.60 -30.42
N ASP A 296 -0.32 -19.46 -29.94
CA ASP A 296 0.58 -20.59 -29.65
C ASP A 296 0.33 -21.20 -28.25
N GLY A 297 -0.64 -20.67 -27.50
CA GLY A 297 -0.96 -21.07 -26.13
C GLY A 297 -0.07 -20.46 -25.05
N ASN A 298 0.93 -19.65 -25.41
CA ASN A 298 1.78 -18.92 -24.48
C ASN A 298 1.29 -17.47 -24.35
N ALA A 299 0.82 -17.08 -23.16
CA ALA A 299 0.32 -15.72 -22.95
C ALA A 299 1.43 -14.64 -22.93
N CYS A 300 2.70 -15.06 -23.00
CA CYS A 300 3.87 -14.18 -23.07
C CYS A 300 4.37 -13.90 -24.49
N THR A 301 3.73 -14.44 -25.51
CA THR A 301 4.00 -14.15 -26.92
C THR A 301 2.85 -13.29 -27.46
N MET A 302 3.19 -12.34 -28.32
CA MET A 302 2.25 -11.38 -28.87
C MET A 302 2.31 -11.41 -30.39
N ASN A 303 1.14 -11.31 -31.01
CA ASN A 303 0.98 -11.33 -32.46
C ASN A 303 1.51 -12.64 -33.07
N ASP A 304 1.12 -13.79 -32.51
CA ASP A 304 1.42 -15.09 -33.10
C ASP A 304 0.78 -15.17 -34.49
N THR A 305 1.51 -15.80 -35.40
CA THR A 305 1.11 -15.87 -36.80
C THR A 305 1.19 -17.27 -37.34
N CYS A 306 0.36 -17.57 -38.33
CA CYS A 306 0.43 -18.83 -39.03
C CYS A 306 1.58 -18.83 -40.03
N GLN A 307 2.42 -19.86 -39.98
CA GLN A 307 3.44 -20.19 -40.97
C GLN A 307 3.43 -21.70 -41.19
N ASP A 308 3.31 -22.13 -42.46
CA ASP A 308 3.30 -23.54 -42.85
C ASP A 308 2.32 -24.42 -42.04
N SER A 309 1.07 -23.95 -41.93
CA SER A 309 -0.03 -24.60 -41.15
C SER A 309 0.23 -24.75 -39.64
N LYS A 310 1.24 -24.06 -39.10
CA LYS A 310 1.55 -24.04 -37.67
C LYS A 310 1.46 -22.62 -37.13
N CYS A 311 0.99 -22.49 -35.90
CA CYS A 311 1.09 -21.22 -35.20
C CYS A 311 2.53 -21.04 -34.72
N VAL A 312 3.20 -19.99 -35.19
CA VAL A 312 4.53 -19.60 -34.74
C VAL A 312 4.41 -18.45 -33.76
N SER A 313 5.13 -18.59 -32.64
CA SER A 313 5.20 -17.59 -31.57
C SER A 313 5.65 -16.24 -32.11
N GLY A 314 4.91 -15.20 -31.78
CA GLY A 314 5.25 -13.82 -32.14
C GLY A 314 6.34 -13.24 -31.24
N ALA A 315 6.33 -11.91 -31.10
CA ALA A 315 7.31 -11.21 -30.26
C ALA A 315 7.06 -11.50 -28.78
N GLN A 316 8.13 -11.68 -28.01
CA GLN A 316 8.02 -11.86 -26.56
C GLN A 316 7.50 -10.57 -25.90
N LYS A 317 6.56 -10.72 -24.97
CA LYS A 317 6.02 -9.64 -24.16
C LYS A 317 7.15 -9.04 -23.33
N ASN A 318 7.38 -7.74 -23.51
CA ASN A 318 8.35 -7.02 -22.73
C ASN A 318 7.79 -6.76 -21.32
N CYS A 319 8.40 -7.38 -20.32
CA CYS A 319 8.09 -7.19 -18.91
C CYS A 319 9.15 -6.39 -18.15
N ASP A 320 10.14 -5.85 -18.86
CA ASP A 320 11.17 -4.99 -18.29
C ASP A 320 10.52 -3.75 -17.66
N ASP A 321 10.64 -3.61 -16.34
CA ASP A 321 10.15 -2.45 -15.60
C ASP A 321 11.20 -1.34 -15.41
N SER A 322 12.35 -1.51 -16.10
CA SER A 322 13.52 -0.64 -16.05
C SER A 322 14.22 -0.59 -14.68
N SER A 323 13.86 -1.47 -13.74
CA SER A 323 14.55 -1.60 -12.46
C SER A 323 15.69 -2.61 -12.56
N LEU A 324 16.90 -2.16 -12.26
CA LEU A 324 18.06 -3.06 -12.10
C LEU A 324 17.94 -3.98 -10.87
N CYS A 325 16.97 -3.73 -9.99
CA CYS A 325 16.77 -4.47 -8.75
C CYS A 325 15.68 -5.53 -8.82
N THR A 326 15.09 -5.73 -9.99
CA THR A 326 14.15 -6.81 -10.26
C THR A 326 14.72 -7.73 -11.33
N SER A 327 14.32 -9.01 -11.25
CA SER A 327 14.43 -9.95 -12.34
C SER A 327 13.06 -10.05 -12.97
N ASP A 328 12.95 -9.54 -14.20
CA ASP A 328 11.69 -9.46 -14.90
C ASP A 328 11.45 -10.71 -15.74
N SER A 329 10.25 -11.24 -15.63
CA SER A 329 9.81 -12.44 -16.33
C SER A 329 8.32 -12.32 -16.64
N CYS A 330 7.85 -13.17 -17.55
CA CYS A 330 6.44 -13.24 -17.88
C CYS A 330 5.89 -14.62 -17.52
N ASP A 331 4.74 -14.66 -16.86
CA ASP A 331 4.02 -15.89 -16.54
C ASP A 331 3.36 -16.45 -17.82
N SER A 332 3.86 -17.57 -18.32
CA SER A 332 3.39 -18.17 -19.57
C SER A 332 1.91 -18.61 -19.57
N ALA A 333 1.31 -18.81 -18.40
CA ALA A 333 -0.07 -19.27 -18.28
C ALA A 333 -1.10 -18.13 -18.40
N ASN A 334 -0.78 -16.94 -17.91
CA ASN A 334 -1.72 -15.81 -17.84
C ASN A 334 -1.19 -14.50 -18.46
N GLY A 335 0.09 -14.46 -18.85
CA GLY A 335 0.73 -13.33 -19.51
C GLY A 335 1.05 -12.17 -18.57
N SER A 336 0.98 -12.36 -17.25
CA SER A 336 1.30 -11.32 -16.28
C SER A 336 2.81 -11.14 -16.18
N CYS A 337 3.24 -9.88 -16.08
CA CYS A 337 4.64 -9.57 -15.77
C CYS A 337 4.91 -9.83 -14.30
N LEU A 338 5.99 -10.54 -14.03
CA LEU A 338 6.49 -10.88 -12.72
C LEU A 338 7.87 -10.25 -12.55
N ASN A 339 7.94 -9.24 -11.69
CA ASN A 339 9.16 -8.49 -11.40
C ASN A 339 9.61 -8.89 -9.99
N VAL A 340 10.48 -9.90 -9.90
CA VAL A 340 10.91 -10.45 -8.61
C VAL A 340 12.12 -9.71 -8.11
N ALA A 341 12.08 -9.21 -6.88
CA ALA A 341 13.24 -8.59 -6.24
C ALA A 341 14.47 -9.52 -6.26
N VAL A 342 15.59 -9.05 -6.79
CA VAL A 342 16.84 -9.81 -6.76
C VAL A 342 17.33 -9.96 -5.33
N VAL A 343 17.77 -11.15 -4.96
CA VAL A 343 18.24 -11.47 -3.60
C VAL A 343 19.77 -11.53 -3.59
N GLY A 344 20.38 -10.81 -2.64
CA GLY A 344 21.83 -10.71 -2.50
C GLY A 344 22.35 -9.28 -2.71
N VAL A 345 23.67 -9.13 -2.75
CA VAL A 345 24.29 -7.81 -2.93
C VAL A 345 24.40 -7.51 -4.43
N TYR A 346 23.36 -6.87 -4.97
CA TYR A 346 23.39 -6.27 -6.31
C TYR A 346 23.63 -4.77 -6.17
N TYR A 347 24.70 -4.30 -6.80
CA TYR A 347 25.03 -2.89 -6.87
C TYR A 347 24.13 -2.21 -7.89
N CYS A 348 23.56 -1.08 -7.48
CA CYS A 348 22.73 -0.23 -8.32
C CYS A 348 23.14 1.22 -8.07
N ASN A 349 22.50 2.19 -8.73
CA ASN A 349 22.67 3.61 -8.45
C ASN A 349 21.26 4.20 -8.33
N ASP A 350 20.93 4.77 -7.17
CA ASP A 350 19.59 5.33 -6.92
C ASP A 350 19.41 6.75 -7.47
N GLY A 351 20.44 7.26 -8.16
CA GLY A 351 20.51 8.58 -8.77
C GLY A 351 20.76 9.70 -7.76
N SER A 352 20.82 9.41 -6.46
CA SER A 352 20.99 10.40 -5.42
C SER A 352 22.47 10.60 -5.06
N ALA A 353 22.92 11.84 -5.11
CA ALA A 353 24.24 12.25 -4.59
C ALA A 353 24.31 12.24 -3.06
N CYS A 354 23.19 11.94 -2.38
CA CYS A 354 23.03 11.91 -0.93
C CYS A 354 23.07 10.52 -0.32
N THR A 355 23.44 9.54 -1.14
CA THR A 355 23.47 8.13 -0.80
C THR A 355 24.80 7.55 -1.26
N THR A 356 25.30 6.59 -0.49
CA THR A 356 26.54 5.86 -0.80
C THR A 356 26.30 4.38 -0.62
N ASN A 357 27.06 3.56 -1.34
CA ASN A 357 26.92 2.09 -1.32
C ASN A 357 25.49 1.63 -1.67
N ASP A 358 24.95 2.21 -2.74
CA ASP A 358 23.64 1.87 -3.29
C ASP A 358 23.55 0.39 -3.61
N SER A 359 22.51 -0.24 -3.09
CA SER A 359 22.26 -1.67 -3.27
C SER A 359 20.78 -1.97 -3.32
N CYS A 360 20.46 -3.04 -4.02
CA CYS A 360 19.09 -3.49 -4.13
C CYS A 360 18.59 -4.04 -2.79
N THR A 361 17.56 -3.39 -2.23
CA THR A 361 16.85 -3.84 -1.04
C THR A 361 15.38 -3.99 -1.37
N LEU A 362 14.87 -5.22 -1.28
CA LEU A 362 13.46 -5.56 -1.56
C LEU A 362 12.96 -5.06 -2.94
N GLY A 363 13.81 -5.13 -3.96
CA GLY A 363 13.44 -4.74 -5.34
C GLY A 363 13.61 -3.26 -5.66
N VAL A 364 14.06 -2.46 -4.69
CA VAL A 364 14.30 -1.02 -4.86
C VAL A 364 15.78 -0.73 -4.67
N CYS A 365 16.34 0.16 -5.49
CA CYS A 365 17.69 0.65 -5.28
C CYS A 365 17.69 1.66 -4.12
N THR A 366 18.44 1.36 -3.06
CA THR A 366 18.56 2.23 -1.90
C THR A 366 20.01 2.32 -1.46
N GLY A 367 20.51 3.53 -1.22
CA GLY A 367 21.82 3.71 -0.60
C GLY A 367 21.79 4.08 0.88
N LYS A 368 22.97 4.02 1.50
CA LYS A 368 23.20 4.52 2.85
C LYS A 368 23.31 6.04 2.81
N ILE A 369 22.51 6.71 3.66
CA ILE A 369 22.49 8.18 3.76
C ILE A 369 23.90 8.73 3.99
N LEU A 370 24.31 9.65 3.10
CA LEU A 370 25.53 10.44 3.20
C LEU A 370 25.37 11.45 4.34
N GLN A 371 26.24 11.36 5.34
CA GLN A 371 26.28 12.32 6.45
C GLN A 371 27.02 13.57 5.99
N CYS A 372 26.27 14.64 5.75
CA CYS A 372 26.79 15.88 5.17
C CYS A 372 27.12 16.92 6.23
N SER A 373 27.91 16.57 7.26
CA SER A 373 28.32 17.57 8.25
C SER A 373 29.73 18.09 8.01
N ASP A 374 29.88 19.41 7.99
CA ASP A 374 31.19 20.08 7.92
C ASP A 374 31.77 20.39 9.31
N GLY A 375 30.98 20.17 10.37
CA GLY A 375 31.39 20.40 11.76
C GLY A 375 31.45 21.87 12.15
N LEU A 376 30.83 22.77 11.37
CA LEU A 376 30.76 24.19 11.67
C LEU A 376 29.37 24.54 12.22
N ASP A 377 29.31 25.20 13.38
CA ASP A 377 28.02 25.55 14.02
C ASP A 377 27.21 26.60 13.23
N CYS A 378 27.85 27.33 12.33
CA CYS A 378 27.25 28.43 11.56
C CYS A 378 26.75 28.03 10.16
N THR A 379 26.72 26.74 9.87
CA THR A 379 26.20 26.17 8.64
C THR A 379 25.01 25.28 8.97
N GLN A 380 23.96 25.39 8.16
CA GLN A 380 22.93 24.37 8.09
C GLN A 380 23.34 23.37 7.04
N ASP A 381 23.67 22.20 7.54
CA ASP A 381 24.11 21.04 6.79
C ASP A 381 22.92 20.33 6.19
N SER A 382 22.90 20.25 4.86
CA SER A 382 21.85 19.53 4.15
C SER A 382 22.45 18.72 3.01
N CYS A 383 21.68 17.75 2.52
CA CYS A 383 22.07 17.02 1.34
C CYS A 383 21.01 17.21 0.25
N GLY A 384 21.43 17.80 -0.87
CA GLY A 384 20.59 17.96 -2.05
C GLY A 384 20.72 16.74 -2.97
N ALA A 385 19.60 16.11 -3.30
CA ALA A 385 19.56 14.84 -4.05
C ALA A 385 20.43 14.84 -5.34
N ASN A 386 20.61 15.98 -6.01
CA ASN A 386 21.40 16.10 -7.24
C ASN A 386 22.75 16.82 -7.07
N THR A 387 22.97 17.48 -5.93
CA THR A 387 24.14 18.34 -5.69
C THR A 387 25.08 17.78 -4.63
N GLY A 388 24.65 16.78 -3.88
CA GLY A 388 25.38 16.24 -2.73
C GLY A 388 25.28 17.17 -1.53
N CYS A 389 26.33 17.19 -0.69
CA CYS A 389 26.35 18.01 0.52
C CYS A 389 26.33 19.51 0.18
N VAL A 390 25.40 20.22 0.83
CA VAL A 390 25.22 21.67 0.71
C VAL A 390 25.20 22.27 2.11
N PHE A 391 26.08 23.25 2.31
CA PHE A 391 26.31 23.93 3.58
C PHE A 391 25.82 25.36 3.46
N MET A 392 24.67 25.66 4.09
CA MET A 392 24.00 26.95 3.99
C MET A 392 24.34 27.82 5.19
N VAL A 393 24.99 28.97 4.97
CA VAL A 393 25.36 29.90 6.04
C VAL A 393 24.11 30.43 6.76
N GLN A 394 24.11 30.36 8.09
CA GLN A 394 23.00 30.79 8.93
C GLN A 394 23.32 32.10 9.65
N ASP A 395 23.44 33.20 8.90
CA ASP A 395 23.73 34.51 9.50
C ASP A 395 22.68 34.90 10.56
N LYS A 396 23.18 35.44 11.68
CA LYS A 396 22.44 35.87 12.88
C LYS A 396 21.80 34.73 13.69
N SER A 397 22.01 33.48 13.31
CA SER A 397 21.60 32.35 14.15
C SER A 397 22.49 32.27 15.40
N PRO A 398 21.94 31.82 16.54
CA PRO A 398 22.72 31.56 17.74
C PRO A 398 23.77 30.48 17.45
N CYS A 399 24.97 30.67 17.96
CA CYS A 399 26.06 29.70 17.91
C CYS A 399 26.87 29.76 19.21
N ASN A 400 27.97 29.02 19.31
CA ASN A 400 28.92 29.12 20.41
C ASN A 400 30.32 29.24 19.79
N ASP A 401 31.06 30.31 20.10
CA ASP A 401 32.41 30.53 19.54
C ASP A 401 33.52 29.80 20.32
N GLY A 402 33.13 29.05 21.37
CA GLY A 402 34.01 28.31 22.26
C GLY A 402 34.67 29.17 23.33
N ASP A 403 34.43 30.48 23.35
CA ASP A 403 34.97 31.41 24.34
C ASP A 403 33.91 31.72 25.41
N ALA A 404 34.13 31.27 26.64
CA ALA A 404 33.19 31.54 27.73
C ALA A 404 33.20 33.03 28.18
N CYS A 405 34.11 33.84 27.64
CA CYS A 405 34.21 35.29 27.84
C CYS A 405 33.55 36.11 26.74
N THR A 406 32.80 35.48 25.84
CA THR A 406 31.87 36.16 24.95
C THR A 406 30.43 35.83 25.34
N VAL A 407 29.51 36.74 25.00
CA VAL A 407 28.08 36.58 25.23
C VAL A 407 27.28 36.96 23.99
N GLY A 408 26.17 36.25 23.80
CA GLY A 408 25.23 36.52 22.71
C GLY A 408 25.81 36.18 21.34
N ASP A 409 26.54 35.09 21.25
CA ASP A 409 27.27 34.68 20.05
C ASP A 409 26.30 34.40 18.90
N ILE A 410 26.63 34.99 17.77
CA ILE A 410 25.84 34.88 16.55
C ILE A 410 26.74 34.61 15.37
N CYS A 411 26.18 33.93 14.39
CA CYS A 411 26.87 33.70 13.14
C CYS A 411 26.96 34.98 12.31
N LEU A 412 28.17 35.35 11.94
CA LEU A 412 28.49 36.46 11.05
C LEU A 412 29.42 35.93 9.95
N THR A 413 28.93 35.86 8.71
CA THR A 413 29.73 35.43 7.56
C THR A 413 30.41 34.06 7.79
N SER A 414 29.62 33.08 8.25
CA SER A 414 30.06 31.70 8.54
C SER A 414 31.00 31.51 9.73
N LYS A 415 31.24 32.55 10.54
CA LYS A 415 31.97 32.43 11.80
C LYS A 415 31.06 32.76 12.97
N CYS A 416 31.24 32.04 14.07
CA CYS A 416 30.60 32.39 15.32
C CYS A 416 31.40 33.50 15.99
N GLU A 417 30.75 34.63 16.27
CA GLU A 417 31.37 35.76 16.97
C GLU A 417 30.43 36.25 18.07
N GLY A 418 30.94 36.33 19.30
CA GLY A 418 30.23 36.91 20.44
C GLY A 418 30.73 38.29 20.85
N LYS A 419 29.95 38.98 21.69
CA LYS A 419 30.37 40.24 22.30
C LYS A 419 31.18 39.96 23.55
N VAL A 420 32.31 40.64 23.71
CA VAL A 420 33.17 40.50 24.89
C VAL A 420 32.38 40.76 26.18
N LYS A 421 32.43 39.78 27.09
CA LYS A 421 31.92 39.88 28.45
C LYS A 421 32.83 40.78 29.26
N THR A 422 32.30 41.89 29.76
CA THR A 422 33.06 42.80 30.62
C THR A 422 33.11 42.25 32.04
N CYS A 423 34.30 42.20 32.63
CA CYS A 423 34.50 41.80 34.01
C CYS A 423 34.68 42.97 34.98
N GLU A 424 34.44 44.21 34.55
CA GLU A 424 34.66 45.43 35.32
C GLU A 424 34.01 45.42 36.73
N ASP A 425 34.82 45.55 37.79
CA ASP A 425 34.35 45.68 39.19
C ASP A 425 34.37 47.12 39.73
N ASN A 426 34.82 48.09 38.92
CA ASN A 426 35.03 49.50 39.27
C ASN A 426 36.06 49.72 40.40
N ASN A 427 37.07 48.85 40.51
CA ASN A 427 38.21 49.04 41.39
C ASN A 427 39.48 49.27 40.56
N ASP A 428 39.99 50.51 40.57
CA ASP A 428 41.23 50.87 39.87
C ASP A 428 42.46 50.02 40.31
N CYS A 429 42.39 49.41 41.49
CA CYS A 429 43.42 48.56 42.06
C CYS A 429 43.29 47.07 41.73
N THR A 430 42.41 46.71 40.80
CA THR A 430 42.35 45.38 40.21
C THR A 430 42.61 45.41 38.71
N ILE A 431 43.17 44.32 38.20
CA ILE A 431 43.21 44.00 36.78
C ILE A 431 42.11 42.98 36.55
N ASP A 432 41.11 43.41 35.80
CA ASP A 432 39.87 42.67 35.58
C ASP A 432 40.02 41.83 34.32
N THR A 433 40.14 40.53 34.51
CA THR A 433 40.33 39.58 33.41
C THR A 433 39.21 38.56 33.40
N CYS A 434 38.89 38.05 32.22
CA CYS A 434 37.94 36.96 32.07
C CYS A 434 38.70 35.69 31.66
N ASP A 435 38.46 34.58 32.35
CA ASP A 435 39.02 33.28 31.99
C ASP A 435 38.22 32.68 30.81
N SER A 436 38.83 32.63 29.62
CA SER A 436 38.18 32.20 28.38
C SER A 436 37.71 30.74 28.39
N ALA A 437 38.23 29.89 29.29
CA ALA A 437 37.83 28.48 29.37
C ALA A 437 36.55 28.27 30.18
N ILE A 438 36.30 29.11 31.20
CA ILE A 438 35.19 28.91 32.16
C ILE A 438 34.27 30.14 32.31
N GLY A 439 34.64 31.28 31.73
CA GLY A 439 33.86 32.51 31.71
C GLY A 439 33.79 33.22 33.06
N SER A 440 34.67 32.88 34.01
CA SER A 440 34.71 33.52 35.32
C SER A 440 35.56 34.78 35.30
N CYS A 441 35.10 35.82 36.00
CA CYS A 441 35.88 37.04 36.20
C CYS A 441 36.94 36.82 37.30
N ASN A 442 38.17 37.20 37.00
CA ASN A 442 39.31 37.15 37.89
C ASN A 442 39.86 38.56 38.10
N PHE A 443 40.01 38.93 39.37
CA PHE A 443 40.41 40.24 39.84
C PHE A 443 41.76 40.12 40.54
N THR A 444 42.82 40.56 39.86
CA THR A 444 44.18 40.47 40.40
C THR A 444 44.68 41.84 40.82
N ALA A 445 45.51 41.92 41.86
CA ALA A 445 46.00 43.20 42.38
C ALA A 445 46.81 43.97 41.33
N ASN A 446 46.52 45.26 41.16
CA ASN A 446 47.19 46.16 40.21
C ASN A 446 48.23 47.05 40.93
N ASP A 447 49.21 46.42 41.58
CA ASP A 447 50.17 47.12 42.45
C ASP A 447 50.96 48.21 41.72
N GLY A 448 51.10 49.38 42.36
CA GLY A 448 51.85 50.52 41.84
C GLY A 448 51.11 51.38 40.81
N TYR A 449 49.88 51.01 40.42
CA TYR A 449 49.04 51.84 39.58
C TYR A 449 48.47 53.03 40.37
N TYR A 450 48.25 54.15 39.69
CA TYR A 450 47.67 55.34 40.30
C TYR A 450 46.19 55.11 40.60
N CYS A 451 45.78 55.47 41.80
CA CYS A 451 44.40 55.40 42.26
C CYS A 451 44.11 56.63 43.13
N SER A 452 42.87 56.77 43.62
CA SER A 452 42.55 57.76 44.66
C SER A 452 41.93 57.08 45.86
N ASP A 453 42.48 57.33 47.05
CA ASP A 453 41.89 56.85 48.31
C ASP A 453 40.84 57.84 48.87
N ALA A 454 40.53 58.88 48.09
CA ALA A 454 39.62 59.99 48.41
C ALA A 454 39.96 60.72 49.73
N ASN A 455 41.20 60.60 50.22
CA ASN A 455 41.67 61.27 51.42
C ASN A 455 42.63 62.40 51.06
N ALA A 456 42.21 63.64 51.29
CA ALA A 456 43.02 64.82 51.00
C ALA A 456 44.27 64.98 51.91
N CYS A 457 44.43 64.11 52.91
CA CYS A 457 45.59 64.06 53.82
C CYS A 457 46.67 63.07 53.39
N THR A 458 46.47 62.41 52.25
CA THR A 458 47.41 61.45 51.68
C THR A 458 47.87 61.96 50.32
N ALA A 459 49.11 61.63 49.97
CA ALA A 459 49.71 61.98 48.70
C ALA A 459 50.43 60.77 48.11
N GLY A 460 50.51 60.74 46.78
CA GLY A 460 51.14 59.63 46.05
C GLY A 460 50.35 58.33 46.16
N ASP A 461 49.01 58.43 46.10
CA ASP A 461 48.08 57.30 46.17
C ASP A 461 48.39 56.27 45.08
N VAL A 462 48.78 55.07 45.53
CA VAL A 462 49.06 53.93 44.66
C VAL A 462 48.40 52.68 45.21
N CYS A 463 48.06 51.78 44.30
CA CYS A 463 47.51 50.50 44.65
C CYS A 463 48.54 49.63 45.36
N THR A 464 48.15 49.07 46.51
CA THR A 464 48.90 48.04 47.24
C THR A 464 47.93 46.93 47.63
N GLY A 465 48.11 45.74 47.08
CA GLY A 465 47.06 44.74 47.00
C GLY A 465 45.87 45.25 46.20
N THR A 466 44.66 45.03 46.71
CA THR A 466 43.40 45.48 46.07
C THR A 466 42.90 46.82 46.63
N LYS A 467 43.76 47.58 47.34
CA LYS A 467 43.38 48.83 48.01
C LYS A 467 44.26 49.97 47.54
N CYS A 468 43.63 51.13 47.40
CA CYS A 468 44.36 52.37 47.22
C CYS A 468 44.93 52.86 48.54
N THR A 469 46.23 53.14 48.58
CA THR A 469 46.93 53.62 49.77
C THR A 469 47.84 54.78 49.41
N GLY A 470 47.68 55.91 50.09
CA GLY A 470 48.61 57.04 50.00
C GLY A 470 49.48 57.21 51.24
N THR A 471 50.51 58.06 51.12
CA THR A 471 51.38 58.41 52.24
C THR A 471 50.83 59.61 52.98
N THR A 472 50.66 59.50 54.31
CA THR A 472 50.15 60.60 55.15
C THR A 472 51.06 61.82 55.06
N MET A 473 50.51 62.97 54.73
CA MET A 473 51.24 64.23 54.71
C MET A 473 51.24 64.91 56.08
N SER A 474 52.34 65.61 56.41
CA SER A 474 52.42 66.42 57.63
C SER A 474 51.89 67.82 57.35
N CYS A 475 50.93 68.27 58.15
CA CYS A 475 50.29 69.58 58.02
C CYS A 475 50.89 70.63 58.96
N ASN A 476 52.20 70.61 59.23
CA ASN A 476 52.83 71.59 60.12
C ASN A 476 53.18 72.89 59.35
N ASP A 477 52.62 74.04 59.73
CA ASP A 477 52.94 75.34 59.11
C ASP A 477 54.12 76.08 59.78
N GLY A 478 54.66 75.53 60.86
CA GLY A 478 55.78 76.09 61.62
C GLY A 478 55.39 77.26 62.51
N ASN A 479 54.10 77.59 62.65
CA ASN A 479 53.63 78.66 63.51
C ASN A 479 53.19 78.12 64.89
N VAL A 480 53.88 78.52 65.95
CA VAL A 480 53.55 78.13 67.33
C VAL A 480 52.17 78.61 67.80
N CYS A 481 51.60 79.60 67.12
CA CYS A 481 50.29 80.16 67.42
C CYS A 481 49.13 79.54 66.63
N THR A 482 49.37 78.42 65.96
CA THR A 482 48.37 77.58 65.30
C THR A 482 48.42 76.16 65.84
N SER A 483 47.25 75.52 65.87
CA SER A 483 47.10 74.09 66.07
C SER A 483 46.83 73.46 64.70
N ASP A 484 47.74 72.59 64.32
CA ASP A 484 47.80 72.03 62.99
C ASP A 484 47.15 70.65 62.96
N SER A 485 46.22 70.45 62.03
CA SER A 485 45.52 69.18 61.88
C SER A 485 45.23 68.89 60.41
N CYS A 486 45.01 67.62 60.07
CA CYS A 486 44.60 67.26 58.72
C CYS A 486 43.15 66.76 58.69
N ASN A 487 42.34 67.38 57.85
CA ASN A 487 40.97 66.97 57.59
C ASN A 487 40.92 66.10 56.33
N LYS A 488 40.43 64.86 56.46
CA LYS A 488 40.41 63.88 55.37
C LYS A 488 39.68 64.34 54.10
N LYS A 489 38.78 65.32 54.19
CA LYS A 489 38.02 65.84 53.05
C LYS A 489 38.60 67.13 52.48
N THR A 490 39.16 68.00 53.33
CA THR A 490 39.57 69.35 52.92
C THR A 490 41.08 69.59 52.98
N GLY A 491 41.88 68.62 53.42
CA GLY A 491 43.33 68.71 53.54
C GLY A 491 43.78 69.38 54.84
N CYS A 492 44.94 70.02 54.83
CA CYS A 492 45.52 70.67 56.01
C CYS A 492 44.65 71.82 56.53
N VAL A 493 44.44 71.86 57.85
CA VAL A 493 43.67 72.87 58.57
C VAL A 493 44.53 73.41 59.72
N PHE A 494 44.78 74.72 59.68
CA PHE A 494 45.56 75.46 60.67
C PHE A 494 44.62 76.32 61.51
N ILE A 495 44.45 76.00 62.79
CA ILE A 495 43.50 76.69 63.68
C ILE A 495 44.26 77.60 64.63
N ALA A 496 44.00 78.90 64.60
CA ALA A 496 44.63 79.85 65.53
C ALA A 496 44.38 79.43 67.00
N THR A 497 45.39 79.60 67.86
CA THR A 497 45.29 79.36 69.30
C THR A 497 45.44 80.67 70.09
N PRO A 498 44.39 81.52 70.18
CA PRO A 498 44.46 82.78 70.90
C PRO A 498 44.78 82.59 72.38
N ASN A 499 45.60 83.46 72.94
CA ASN A 499 46.05 83.48 74.33
C ASN A 499 46.87 82.26 74.77
N ALA A 500 47.23 81.37 73.83
CA ALA A 500 48.23 80.35 74.11
C ALA A 500 49.57 81.03 74.44
N PRO A 501 50.34 80.49 75.40
CA PRO A 501 51.69 80.96 75.64
C PRO A 501 52.52 80.73 74.39
N CYS A 502 53.30 81.72 74.01
CA CYS A 502 54.28 81.64 72.95
C CYS A 502 55.59 82.25 73.43
N ASP A 503 56.67 81.99 72.72
CA ASP A 503 58.00 82.55 72.97
C ASP A 503 58.45 83.19 71.66
N ASP A 504 58.69 84.51 71.67
CA ASP A 504 59.19 85.24 70.50
C ASP A 504 60.73 85.30 70.44
N GLY A 505 61.40 84.73 71.44
CA GLY A 505 62.85 84.67 71.57
C GLY A 505 63.51 85.98 72.01
N ASP A 506 62.77 87.03 72.36
CA ASP A 506 63.33 88.30 72.86
C ASP A 506 63.32 88.37 74.40
N LEU A 507 64.49 88.26 75.02
CA LEU A 507 64.61 88.35 76.49
C LEU A 507 64.28 89.74 77.06
N CYS A 508 64.12 90.77 76.23
CA CYS A 508 63.64 92.09 76.63
C CYS A 508 62.14 92.28 76.39
N SER A 509 61.38 91.19 76.23
CA SER A 509 59.93 91.18 76.26
C SER A 509 59.34 90.30 77.36
N THR A 510 58.08 90.59 77.70
CA THR A 510 57.30 89.89 78.72
C THR A 510 55.83 89.80 78.26
N ASP A 511 55.03 88.96 78.92
CA ASP A 511 53.61 88.74 78.59
C ASP A 511 53.40 88.26 77.14
N GLU A 512 54.19 87.27 76.71
CA GLU A 512 54.13 86.69 75.37
C GLU A 512 52.91 85.77 75.21
N ILE A 513 51.97 86.21 74.36
CA ILE A 513 50.76 85.46 74.05
C ILE A 513 50.42 85.53 72.56
N CYS A 514 49.83 84.45 72.06
CA CYS A 514 49.32 84.40 70.70
C CYS A 514 48.10 85.31 70.54
N GLN A 515 48.20 86.30 69.66
CA GLN A 515 47.08 87.14 69.24
C GLN A 515 46.99 87.18 67.73
N GLN A 516 45.84 86.78 67.17
CA GLN A 516 45.62 86.74 65.73
C GLN A 516 46.70 85.94 64.99
N SER A 517 47.06 84.76 65.52
CA SER A 517 48.08 83.84 64.98
C SER A 517 49.52 84.38 64.96
N VAL A 518 49.82 85.43 65.74
CA VAL A 518 51.16 85.99 65.90
C VAL A 518 51.50 86.07 67.39
N CYS A 519 52.72 85.75 67.77
CA CYS A 519 53.20 85.95 69.14
C CYS A 519 53.39 87.45 69.39
N LYS A 520 52.69 88.01 70.38
CA LYS A 520 52.84 89.41 70.77
C LYS A 520 53.34 89.50 72.20
N ALA A 521 54.25 90.45 72.43
CA ALA A 521 54.90 90.67 73.70
C ALA A 521 54.95 92.16 74.08
N LYS A 522 55.18 92.46 75.36
CA LYS A 522 55.37 93.82 75.89
C LYS A 522 56.85 94.09 76.19
N PRO A 523 57.41 95.25 75.80
CA PRO A 523 58.82 95.56 76.01
C PRO A 523 59.14 95.90 77.47
N VAL A 524 60.32 95.46 77.94
CA VAL A 524 60.87 95.79 79.26
C VAL A 524 61.34 97.25 79.29
N VAL A 525 60.88 98.03 80.28
CA VAL A 525 61.23 99.45 80.47
C VAL A 525 62.29 99.60 81.56
N CYS A 526 63.39 100.29 81.26
CA CYS A 526 64.51 100.55 82.17
C CYS A 526 64.72 102.06 82.34
N ASN A 527 64.63 102.58 83.57
CA ASN A 527 64.93 103.97 83.92
C ASN A 527 65.48 104.04 85.36
N ASP A 528 66.60 104.71 85.61
CA ASP A 528 67.20 104.91 86.95
C ASP A 528 67.07 106.34 87.50
N ASP A 529 66.35 107.21 86.80
CA ASP A 529 66.09 108.62 87.15
C ASP A 529 67.37 109.49 87.31
N ASN A 530 68.52 109.05 86.78
CA ASN A 530 69.74 109.83 86.74
C ASN A 530 69.98 110.44 85.34
N THR A 531 70.05 111.76 85.25
CA THR A 531 70.22 112.47 83.97
C THR A 531 71.63 112.34 83.38
N CYS A 532 72.61 111.91 84.18
CA CYS A 532 73.97 111.60 83.74
C CYS A 532 74.15 110.11 83.37
N THR A 533 73.08 109.32 83.20
CA THR A 533 73.09 107.94 82.69
C THR A 533 72.19 107.80 81.45
N LYS A 534 72.47 106.76 80.65
CA LYS A 534 71.62 106.30 79.55
C LYS A 534 71.15 104.88 79.82
N ASP A 535 69.83 104.69 79.79
CA ASP A 535 69.19 103.49 80.30
C ASP A 535 68.68 102.61 79.16
N SER A 536 68.91 101.30 79.26
CA SER A 536 68.46 100.33 78.24
C SER A 536 68.32 98.92 78.79
N CYS A 537 67.50 98.08 78.16
CA CYS A 537 67.45 96.63 78.42
C CYS A 537 68.50 95.91 77.57
N ASN A 538 69.31 95.06 78.21
CA ASN A 538 70.30 94.23 77.52
C ASN A 538 69.63 92.99 76.91
N LYS A 539 69.50 92.97 75.58
CA LYS A 539 68.84 91.90 74.80
C LYS A 539 69.40 90.49 75.01
N ALA A 540 70.66 90.34 75.44
CA ALA A 540 71.27 89.04 75.67
C ALA A 540 70.98 88.47 77.08
N THR A 541 70.55 89.33 78.01
CA THR A 541 70.37 88.93 79.42
C THR A 541 69.00 89.28 80.00
N GLY A 542 68.21 90.11 79.30
CA GLY A 542 66.92 90.61 79.78
C GLY A 542 67.02 91.59 80.95
N LYS A 543 68.22 92.06 81.32
CA LYS A 543 68.46 92.94 82.48
C LYS A 543 68.65 94.40 82.07
N CYS A 544 68.18 95.32 82.91
CA CYS A 544 68.43 96.75 82.75
C CYS A 544 69.91 97.09 82.95
N VAL A 545 70.44 97.93 82.08
CA VAL A 545 71.79 98.50 82.15
C VAL A 545 71.69 100.02 82.07
N PHE A 546 72.45 100.69 82.94
CA PHE A 546 72.49 102.14 83.08
C PHE A 546 73.94 102.59 82.83
N GLN A 547 74.19 103.27 81.72
CA GLN A 547 75.53 103.64 81.28
C GLN A 547 75.81 105.11 81.58
N SER A 548 76.84 105.41 82.36
CA SER A 548 77.27 106.78 82.65
C SER A 548 77.60 107.56 81.36
N LEU A 549 77.17 108.82 81.32
CA LEU A 549 77.49 109.79 80.28
C LEU A 549 78.88 110.41 80.52
N ASN A 550 79.51 110.89 79.44
CA ASN A 550 80.88 111.41 79.49
C ASN A 550 80.98 112.70 80.32
N ASP A 551 82.17 112.94 80.86
CA ASP A 551 82.47 114.03 81.82
C ASP A 551 82.44 115.47 81.22
N THR A 552 81.84 115.63 80.04
CA THR A 552 81.60 116.91 79.37
C THR A 552 80.15 117.07 78.95
N ASN A 553 79.30 116.06 79.21
CA ASN A 553 77.89 116.12 78.90
C ASN A 553 77.27 117.19 79.80
N LYS A 554 76.58 118.14 79.16
CA LYS A 554 75.82 119.15 79.88
C LYS A 554 74.80 118.45 80.76
N CYS A 555 74.77 118.87 82.00
CA CYS A 555 73.72 118.57 82.94
C CYS A 555 73.37 119.89 83.63
N ASP A 556 72.48 119.83 84.60
CA ASP A 556 72.10 120.98 85.42
C ASP A 556 72.10 120.45 86.85
N ASP A 557 72.97 120.99 87.70
CA ASP A 557 73.06 120.58 89.11
C ASP A 557 72.05 121.32 89.99
N GLY A 558 71.34 122.29 89.42
CA GLY A 558 70.35 123.13 90.07
C GLY A 558 70.93 124.29 90.89
N ASP A 559 72.25 124.53 90.89
CA ASP A 559 72.90 125.66 91.59
C ASP A 559 73.20 126.85 90.64
N LEU A 560 72.42 127.92 90.80
CA LEU A 560 72.47 129.11 89.94
C LEU A 560 73.70 130.00 90.15
N CYS A 561 74.52 129.80 91.19
CA CYS A 561 75.83 130.48 91.30
C CYS A 561 76.96 129.71 90.61
N THR A 562 76.66 128.54 90.05
CA THR A 562 77.57 127.83 89.18
C THR A 562 77.19 128.02 87.71
N ILE A 563 78.21 128.08 86.87
CA ILE A 563 78.04 128.19 85.42
C ILE A 563 78.78 127.03 84.76
N ALA A 564 78.23 126.60 83.63
CA ALA A 564 78.75 125.52 82.79
C ALA A 564 78.77 124.13 83.46
N ASP A 565 77.62 123.72 84.00
CA ASP A 565 77.44 122.41 84.64
C ASP A 565 77.63 121.28 83.65
N ILE A 566 78.51 120.35 84.02
CA ILE A 566 78.82 119.16 83.25
C ILE A 566 78.82 117.95 84.19
N CYS A 567 78.46 116.79 83.63
CA CYS A 567 78.64 115.54 84.35
C CYS A 567 80.16 115.42 84.62
N LEU A 568 80.55 115.10 85.84
CA LEU A 568 81.94 114.91 86.25
C LEU A 568 81.96 113.74 87.23
N SER A 569 82.56 112.62 86.80
CA SER A 569 82.52 111.34 87.53
C SER A 569 81.09 110.89 87.87
N SER A 570 80.19 110.97 86.88
CA SER A 570 78.77 110.57 87.00
C SER A 570 77.94 111.37 88.03
N GLN A 571 78.37 112.59 88.37
CA GLN A 571 77.58 113.57 89.13
C GLN A 571 77.62 114.92 88.40
N CYS A 572 76.51 115.65 88.38
CA CYS A 572 76.49 116.97 87.77
C CYS A 572 77.19 118.01 88.67
N LYS A 573 78.13 118.79 88.12
CA LYS A 573 78.87 119.83 88.84
C LYS A 573 79.17 121.05 87.96
N GLY A 574 78.93 122.26 88.47
CA GLY A 574 79.29 123.54 87.84
C GLY A 574 80.53 124.27 88.39
N THR A 575 80.96 125.34 87.71
CA THR A 575 82.10 126.20 88.11
C THR A 575 81.61 127.51 88.73
N VAL A 576 82.18 127.94 89.87
CA VAL A 576 81.67 129.09 90.65
C VAL A 576 81.92 130.45 89.96
N ASN A 577 80.89 131.30 89.90
CA ASN A 577 80.96 132.66 89.35
C ASN A 577 81.58 133.66 90.35
N THR A 578 82.64 134.40 89.95
CA THR A 578 83.35 135.35 90.84
C THR A 578 82.77 136.76 90.75
N CYS A 579 82.41 137.33 91.90
CA CYS A 579 81.64 138.57 92.02
C CYS A 579 82.47 139.80 92.46
N ASP A 580 83.76 139.89 92.16
CA ASP A 580 84.62 140.98 92.70
C ASP A 580 84.37 142.35 92.01
N ASP A 581 84.04 143.41 92.78
CA ASP A 581 83.84 144.78 92.28
C ASP A 581 85.13 145.62 92.18
N ASN A 582 86.27 145.07 92.61
CA ASN A 582 87.59 145.71 92.65
C ASN A 582 87.63 147.05 93.43
N VAL A 583 86.66 147.33 94.31
CA VAL A 583 86.72 148.49 95.21
C VAL A 583 87.44 148.09 96.50
N PRO A 584 88.54 148.76 96.89
CA PRO A 584 89.19 148.44 98.15
C PRO A 584 88.23 148.71 99.33
N CYS A 585 88.22 147.80 100.31
CA CYS A 585 87.34 147.83 101.49
C CYS A 585 85.86 147.45 101.25
N THR A 586 85.58 146.57 100.28
CA THR A 586 84.35 145.76 100.16
C THR A 586 84.66 144.26 100.27
N VAL A 587 83.65 143.46 100.66
CA VAL A 587 83.68 141.99 100.53
C VAL A 587 82.53 141.59 99.61
N ASP A 588 82.86 140.77 98.61
CA ASP A 588 81.95 140.41 97.54
C ASP A 588 81.66 138.90 97.50
N ALA A 589 80.39 138.52 97.35
CA ALA A 589 79.96 137.11 97.28
C ALA A 589 78.73 136.90 96.36
N CYS A 590 78.66 135.74 95.70
CA CYS A 590 77.49 135.28 94.93
C CYS A 590 76.49 134.57 95.85
N ILE A 591 75.19 134.87 95.72
CA ILE A 591 74.11 134.22 96.48
C ILE A 591 73.51 133.04 95.67
N PRO A 592 73.68 131.76 96.07
CA PRO A 592 73.34 130.56 95.25
C PRO A 592 71.90 130.41 94.80
N LYS A 593 70.94 131.05 95.48
CA LYS A 593 69.52 130.88 95.19
C LYS A 593 69.01 131.76 94.05
N ASP A 594 69.68 132.85 93.73
CA ASP A 594 69.28 133.76 92.64
C ASP A 594 70.44 134.24 91.76
N GLY A 595 71.68 133.81 92.05
CA GLY A 595 72.85 134.04 91.20
C GLY A 595 73.38 135.48 91.22
N LYS A 596 72.92 136.34 92.16
CA LYS A 596 73.35 137.75 92.22
C LYS A 596 74.58 137.97 93.09
N CYS A 597 75.41 138.92 92.66
CA CYS A 597 76.58 139.40 93.40
C CYS A 597 76.15 140.46 94.43
N ASP A 598 76.56 140.27 95.68
CA ASP A 598 76.35 141.21 96.79
C ASP A 598 77.71 141.76 97.27
N HIS A 599 77.78 143.07 97.50
CA HIS A 599 79.01 143.83 97.74
C HIS A 599 78.83 144.75 98.95
N ILE A 600 79.51 144.48 100.06
CA ILE A 600 79.28 145.18 101.35
C ILE A 600 80.51 146.01 101.74
N LYS A 601 80.33 147.34 101.86
CA LYS A 601 81.39 148.28 102.31
C LYS A 601 81.68 148.17 103.80
N MET A 602 82.96 148.23 104.16
CA MET A 602 83.46 148.17 105.54
C MET A 602 84.21 149.46 105.94
N ASN A 603 84.17 149.86 107.21
CA ASN A 603 84.92 151.03 107.71
C ASN A 603 86.42 150.70 107.86
N CYS A 604 87.25 151.34 107.05
CA CYS A 604 88.71 151.20 107.08
C CYS A 604 89.37 152.38 107.82
N PRO A 605 90.50 152.19 108.53
CA PRO A 605 91.26 153.27 109.16
C PRO A 605 91.94 154.20 108.14
#